data_AF-B7P5F3-F1
#
_entry.id   AF-B7P5F3-F1
#
_cell.length_a   1.000
_cell.length_b   1.000
_cell.length_c   1.000
_cell.angle_alpha   90.00
_cell.angle_beta   90.00
_cell.angle_gamma   90.00
#
_symmetry.space_group_name_H-M   'P 1'
#
loop_
_entity.id
_entity.type
_entity.pdbx_description
1 polymer ?
#
loop_
_entity_poly.entity_id
_entity_poly.type
_entity_poly.pdbx_seq_one_letter_code
_entity_poly.pdbx_strand_id
1 'polypeptide(L)'
;IPGRILLLLAVALAYFATVQCQSGGTSWSKFVDCLRKGGRTLGTGVGICAQRAMLAQYRRMNRANCRNCDKYFHCVANRNAMRCGGRSRRGRQIAWRVATVVSNCRERSQGGGRDSRQDQIANRLGRNGGNCERAYLKRVRCFFRPRTGSCSRRG
;
A
#
# COMPACT_ATOMS: atom_id res chain seq x y z
N ILE A 1 41.56 6.70 -0.63
CA ILE A 1 40.27 7.41 -0.86
C ILE A 1 39.31 6.69 -1.84
N PRO A 2 39.73 5.95 -2.91
CA PRO A 2 38.76 5.33 -3.83
C PRO A 2 37.99 4.12 -3.25
N GLY A 3 38.58 3.37 -2.31
CA GLY A 3 37.94 2.18 -1.73
C GLY A 3 36.72 2.45 -0.83
N ARG A 4 36.64 3.63 -0.19
CA ARG A 4 35.50 4.01 0.66
C ARG A 4 34.27 4.39 -0.17
N ILE A 5 34.46 5.01 -1.33
CA ILE A 5 33.38 5.37 -2.25
C ILE A 5 32.81 4.10 -2.90
N LEU A 6 33.67 3.15 -3.28
CA LEU A 6 33.25 1.86 -3.83
C LEU A 6 32.46 1.03 -2.82
N LEU A 7 32.86 1.03 -1.54
CA LEU A 7 32.15 0.34 -0.46
C LEU A 7 30.78 0.99 -0.16
N LEU A 8 30.69 2.33 -0.17
CA LEU A 8 29.42 3.04 0.03
C LEU A 8 28.44 2.80 -1.12
N LEU A 9 28.93 2.72 -2.36
CA LEU A 9 28.11 2.37 -3.52
C LEU A 9 27.63 0.91 -3.47
N ALA A 10 28.48 -0.02 -3.03
CA ALA A 10 28.09 -1.42 -2.84
C ALA A 10 27.06 -1.60 -1.72
N VAL A 11 27.19 -0.87 -0.60
CA VAL A 11 26.22 -0.88 0.49
C VAL A 11 24.89 -0.24 0.05
N ALA A 12 24.92 0.83 -0.73
CA ALA A 12 23.72 1.46 -1.29
C ALA A 12 23.01 0.52 -2.28
N LEU A 13 23.74 -0.15 -3.17
CA LEU A 13 23.19 -1.13 -4.11
C LEU A 13 22.62 -2.38 -3.41
N ALA A 14 23.26 -2.87 -2.35
CA ALA A 14 22.72 -3.93 -1.50
C ALA A 14 21.46 -3.48 -0.73
N TYR A 15 21.39 -2.20 -0.31
CA TYR A 15 20.18 -1.60 0.26
C TYR A 15 19.04 -1.54 -0.77
N PHE A 16 19.32 -1.20 -2.03
CA PHE A 16 18.30 -1.22 -3.10
C PHE A 16 17.83 -2.64 -3.45
N ALA A 17 18.74 -3.62 -3.48
CA ALA A 17 18.41 -5.02 -3.74
C ALA A 17 17.59 -5.69 -2.61
N THR A 18 17.86 -5.35 -1.35
CA THR A 18 17.07 -5.87 -0.20
C THR A 18 15.65 -5.30 -0.17
N VAL A 19 15.44 -4.07 -0.68
CA VAL A 19 14.10 -3.47 -0.82
C VAL A 19 13.29 -4.14 -1.94
N GLN A 20 13.93 -4.64 -3.00
CA GLN A 20 13.26 -5.37 -4.08
C GLN A 20 12.76 -6.76 -3.66
N CYS A 21 13.36 -7.38 -2.64
CA CYS A 21 12.98 -8.73 -2.19
C CYS A 21 11.74 -8.77 -1.27
N GLN A 22 11.26 -7.62 -0.78
CA GLN A 22 10.16 -7.55 0.21
C GLN A 22 8.80 -7.14 -0.38
N SER A 23 8.75 -6.66 -1.61
CA SER A 23 7.50 -6.36 -2.31
C SER A 23 7.34 -7.32 -3.48
N GLY A 24 6.57 -8.39 -3.30
CA GLY A 24 6.27 -9.33 -4.38
C GLY A 24 5.97 -8.59 -5.70
N GLY A 25 6.81 -8.84 -6.71
CA GLY A 25 6.58 -8.60 -8.14
C GLY A 25 6.12 -7.21 -8.62
N THR A 26 6.20 -6.13 -7.83
CA THR A 26 5.62 -4.85 -8.24
C THR A 26 6.52 -4.13 -9.25
N SER A 27 6.06 -4.03 -10.51
CA SER A 27 6.72 -3.24 -11.53
C SER A 27 6.41 -1.75 -11.36
N TRP A 28 7.34 -1.01 -10.76
CA TRP A 28 7.17 0.43 -10.47
C TRP A 28 6.98 1.28 -11.72
N SER A 29 7.62 0.94 -12.84
CA SER A 29 7.42 1.63 -14.12
C SER A 29 5.98 1.48 -14.61
N LYS A 30 5.43 0.25 -14.60
CA LYS A 30 4.02 -0.03 -14.94
C LYS A 30 3.05 0.67 -13.98
N PHE A 31 3.38 0.72 -12.69
CA PHE A 31 2.57 1.41 -11.69
C PHE A 31 2.48 2.91 -11.97
N VAL A 32 3.63 3.56 -12.20
CA VAL A 32 3.71 5.01 -12.48
C VAL A 32 3.02 5.35 -13.79
N ASP A 33 3.24 4.56 -14.85
CA ASP A 33 2.54 4.74 -16.13
C ASP A 33 1.02 4.65 -15.95
N CYS A 34 0.54 3.68 -15.18
CA CYS A 34 -0.87 3.55 -14.86
C CYS A 34 -1.41 4.76 -14.08
N LEU A 35 -0.68 5.27 -13.09
CA LEU A 35 -1.09 6.46 -12.33
C LEU A 35 -1.18 7.71 -13.22
N ARG A 36 -0.24 7.91 -14.16
CA ARG A 36 -0.29 9.05 -15.09
C ARG A 36 -1.60 9.08 -15.89
N LYS A 37 -2.15 7.90 -16.22
CA LYS A 37 -3.45 7.74 -16.90
C LYS A 37 -4.66 7.96 -15.99
N GLY A 38 -4.47 8.06 -14.67
CA GLY A 38 -5.55 8.20 -13.68
C GLY A 38 -6.22 9.58 -13.63
N GLY A 39 -5.69 10.56 -14.37
CA GLY A 39 -6.31 11.87 -14.61
C GLY A 39 -6.08 12.91 -13.51
N ARG A 40 -6.65 14.11 -13.73
CA ARG A 40 -6.39 15.33 -12.93
C ARG A 40 -6.71 15.20 -11.44
N THR A 41 -7.61 14.30 -11.05
CA THR A 41 -7.99 14.12 -9.63
C THR A 41 -6.83 13.70 -8.74
N LEU A 42 -5.83 13.01 -9.29
CA LEU A 42 -4.61 12.62 -8.56
C LEU A 42 -3.78 13.83 -8.12
N GLY A 43 -3.79 14.93 -8.88
CA GLY A 43 -3.02 16.15 -8.57
C GLY A 43 -3.70 17.11 -7.59
N THR A 44 -4.95 16.87 -7.20
CA THR A 44 -5.66 17.71 -6.22
C THR A 44 -5.10 17.52 -4.81
N GLY A 45 -5.29 18.47 -3.89
CA GLY A 45 -4.85 18.32 -2.49
C GLY A 45 -5.40 17.05 -1.81
N VAL A 46 -6.67 16.72 -2.05
CA VAL A 46 -7.29 15.47 -1.58
C VAL A 46 -6.62 14.26 -2.23
N GLY A 47 -6.34 14.32 -3.54
CA GLY A 47 -5.71 13.23 -4.26
C GLY A 47 -4.27 12.97 -3.82
N ILE A 48 -3.49 14.02 -3.59
CA ILE A 48 -2.12 13.92 -3.05
C ILE A 48 -2.16 13.33 -1.63
N CYS A 49 -3.06 13.80 -0.78
CA CYS A 49 -3.26 13.23 0.56
C CYS A 49 -3.58 11.72 0.49
N ALA A 50 -4.53 11.32 -0.36
CA ALA A 50 -4.96 9.93 -0.49
C ALA A 50 -3.81 9.02 -0.98
N GLN A 51 -3.05 9.47 -1.99
CA GLN A 51 -1.86 8.74 -2.46
C GLN A 51 -0.81 8.58 -1.36
N ARG A 52 -0.52 9.64 -0.60
CA ARG A 52 0.44 9.59 0.52
C ARG A 52 -0.03 8.64 1.61
N ALA A 53 -1.32 8.62 1.93
CA ALA A 53 -1.88 7.70 2.92
C ALA A 53 -1.73 6.22 2.49
N MET A 54 -1.95 5.93 1.21
CA MET A 54 -1.77 4.57 0.67
C MET A 54 -0.30 4.17 0.61
N LEU A 55 0.57 5.06 0.15
CA LEU A 55 2.02 4.83 0.11
C LEU A 55 2.60 4.60 1.51
N ALA A 56 2.12 5.34 2.51
CA ALA A 56 2.53 5.15 3.91
C ALA A 56 2.19 3.73 4.41
N GLN A 57 1.01 3.21 4.07
CA GLN A 57 0.65 1.83 4.44
C GLN A 57 1.39 0.77 3.63
N TYR A 58 1.67 1.01 2.35
CA TYR A 58 2.55 0.14 1.57
C TYR A 58 3.94 0.02 2.22
N ARG A 59 4.55 1.15 2.60
CA ARG A 59 5.83 1.15 3.33
C ARG A 59 5.74 0.44 4.67
N ARG A 60 4.63 0.61 5.40
CA ARG A 60 4.40 -0.06 6.68
C ARG A 60 4.26 -1.58 6.51
N MET A 61 3.53 -2.03 5.50
CA MET A 61 3.37 -3.44 5.14
C MET A 61 4.73 -4.08 4.87
N ASN A 62 5.54 -3.47 3.99
CA ASN A 62 6.85 -3.98 3.64
C ASN A 62 7.79 -4.02 4.85
N ARG A 63 7.82 -2.94 5.66
CA ARG A 63 8.64 -2.88 6.87
C ARG A 63 8.22 -3.94 7.90
N ALA A 64 6.92 -4.18 8.05
CA ALA A 64 6.42 -5.16 9.00
C ALA A 64 6.76 -6.59 8.58
N ASN A 65 6.86 -6.84 7.26
CA ASN A 65 7.14 -8.15 6.65
C ASN A 65 6.37 -9.29 7.35
N CYS A 66 5.07 -9.06 7.60
CA CYS A 66 4.26 -9.93 8.45
C CYS A 66 3.40 -10.85 7.59
N ARG A 67 3.57 -12.16 7.80
CA ARG A 67 2.90 -13.20 7.01
C ARG A 67 1.37 -13.06 7.11
N ASN A 68 0.68 -13.26 5.98
CA ASN A 68 -0.78 -13.22 5.84
C ASN A 68 -1.46 -11.89 6.22
N CYS A 69 -0.71 -10.79 6.30
CA CYS A 69 -1.22 -9.48 6.74
C CYS A 69 -1.49 -8.48 5.61
N ASP A 70 -1.19 -8.84 4.36
CA ASP A 70 -1.36 -7.99 3.16
C ASP A 70 -2.77 -7.40 3.05
N LYS A 71 -3.82 -8.21 3.21
CA LYS A 71 -5.23 -7.75 3.16
C LYS A 71 -5.57 -6.75 4.27
N TYR A 72 -4.97 -6.90 5.45
CA TYR A 72 -5.12 -5.90 6.51
C TYR A 72 -4.56 -4.54 6.05
N PHE A 73 -3.36 -4.52 5.48
CA PHE A 73 -2.75 -3.28 4.98
C PHE A 73 -3.50 -2.67 3.80
N HIS A 74 -4.00 -3.49 2.86
CA HIS A 74 -4.88 -3.04 1.77
C HIS A 74 -6.14 -2.34 2.27
N CYS A 75 -6.81 -2.93 3.26
CA CYS A 75 -7.98 -2.35 3.89
C CYS A 75 -7.66 -1.02 4.59
N VAL A 76 -6.60 -0.99 5.42
CA VAL A 76 -6.23 0.23 6.16
C VAL A 76 -5.78 1.35 5.24
N ALA A 77 -5.02 1.04 4.17
CA ALA A 77 -4.59 2.01 3.17
C ALA A 77 -5.80 2.73 2.55
N ASN A 78 -6.81 1.96 2.11
CA ASN A 78 -8.02 2.50 1.51
C ASN A 78 -8.88 3.27 2.51
N ARG A 79 -9.00 2.79 3.75
CA ARG A 79 -9.71 3.51 4.81
C ARG A 79 -9.06 4.86 5.13
N ASN A 80 -7.74 4.90 5.20
CA ASN A 80 -7.00 6.12 5.47
C ASN A 80 -7.08 7.11 4.31
N ALA A 81 -7.05 6.63 3.05
CA ALA A 81 -7.25 7.47 1.88
C ALA A 81 -8.60 8.21 1.94
N MET A 82 -9.67 7.54 2.40
CA MET A 82 -10.98 8.17 2.54
C MET A 82 -11.02 9.32 3.54
N ARG A 83 -10.16 9.32 4.57
CA ARG A 83 -10.09 10.41 5.56
C ARG A 83 -9.66 11.74 4.93
N CYS A 84 -8.89 11.70 3.84
CA CYS A 84 -8.47 12.89 3.09
C CYS A 84 -9.63 13.66 2.45
N GLY A 85 -10.75 13.00 2.16
CA GLY A 85 -11.92 13.64 1.58
C GLY A 85 -12.74 14.50 2.55
N GLY A 86 -12.47 14.36 3.86
CA GLY A 86 -13.19 15.08 4.91
C GLY A 86 -14.72 14.88 4.88
N ARG A 87 -15.46 15.90 5.32
CA ARG A 87 -16.93 15.89 5.36
C ARG A 87 -17.60 16.30 4.03
N SER A 88 -16.83 16.82 3.07
CA SER A 88 -17.36 17.25 1.77
C SER A 88 -17.70 16.06 0.87
N ARG A 89 -18.87 16.10 0.21
CA ARG A 89 -19.27 15.10 -0.80
C ARG A 89 -18.25 15.01 -1.93
N ARG A 90 -17.82 16.15 -2.47
CA ARG A 90 -16.81 16.23 -3.54
C ARG A 90 -15.46 15.67 -3.09
N GLY A 91 -15.02 16.03 -1.87
CA GLY A 91 -13.78 15.50 -1.30
C GLY A 91 -13.81 13.98 -1.15
N ARG A 92 -14.90 13.42 -0.61
CA ARG A 92 -15.07 11.95 -0.53
C ARG A 92 -15.05 11.28 -1.90
N GLN A 93 -15.68 11.86 -2.91
CA GLN A 93 -15.68 11.31 -4.28
C GLN A 93 -14.26 11.30 -4.88
N ILE A 94 -13.48 12.37 -4.69
CA ILE A 94 -12.09 12.44 -5.14
C ILE A 94 -11.24 11.37 -4.42
N ALA A 95 -11.34 11.30 -3.09
CA ALA A 95 -10.61 10.30 -2.29
C ALA A 95 -10.94 8.87 -2.73
N TRP A 96 -12.22 8.59 -2.96
CA TRP A 96 -12.69 7.28 -3.43
C TRP A 96 -12.11 6.94 -4.81
N ARG A 97 -12.16 7.88 -5.76
CA ARG A 97 -11.60 7.70 -7.11
C ARG A 97 -10.10 7.42 -7.05
N VAL A 98 -9.36 8.21 -6.28
CA VAL A 98 -7.92 8.06 -6.13
C VAL A 98 -7.56 6.72 -5.49
N ALA A 99 -8.24 6.34 -4.41
CA ALA A 99 -8.02 5.06 -3.76
C ALA A 99 -8.30 3.87 -4.69
N THR A 100 -9.31 3.99 -5.55
CA THR A 100 -9.64 2.98 -6.57
C THR A 100 -8.56 2.90 -7.64
N VAL A 101 -8.13 4.03 -8.21
CA VAL A 101 -7.08 4.10 -9.24
C VAL A 101 -5.77 3.51 -8.72
N VAL A 102 -5.31 3.94 -7.54
CA VAL A 102 -4.06 3.45 -6.95
C VAL A 102 -4.12 1.94 -6.70
N SER A 103 -5.25 1.43 -6.20
CA SER A 103 -5.46 0.00 -5.97
C SER A 103 -5.36 -0.81 -7.27
N ASN A 104 -6.03 -0.35 -8.33
CA ASN A 104 -6.05 -1.01 -9.64
C ASN A 104 -4.68 -0.94 -10.33
N CYS A 105 -3.98 0.19 -10.22
CA CYS A 105 -2.63 0.33 -10.76
C CYS A 105 -1.64 -0.57 -10.05
N ARG A 106 -1.74 -0.73 -8.73
CA ARG A 106 -0.94 -1.70 -7.98
C ARG A 106 -1.19 -3.12 -8.51
N GLU A 107 -2.45 -3.53 -8.63
CA GLU A 107 -2.78 -4.87 -9.15
C GLU A 107 -2.21 -5.11 -10.56
N ARG A 108 -2.41 -4.16 -11.48
CA ARG A 108 -1.85 -4.23 -12.84
C ARG A 108 -0.32 -4.33 -12.82
N SER A 109 0.33 -3.58 -11.94
CA SER A 109 1.80 -3.59 -11.84
C SER A 109 2.38 -4.90 -11.29
N GLN A 110 1.56 -5.71 -10.63
CA GLN A 110 1.94 -7.02 -10.11
C GLN A 110 1.60 -8.18 -11.06
N GLY A 111 1.02 -7.88 -12.23
CA GLY A 111 0.62 -8.90 -13.21
C GLY A 111 -0.70 -9.61 -12.90
N GLY A 112 -1.42 -9.18 -11.86
CA GLY A 112 -2.57 -9.93 -11.33
C GLY A 112 -2.16 -11.25 -10.68
N GLY A 113 -3.10 -11.94 -10.03
CA GLY A 113 -2.82 -13.24 -9.43
C GLY A 113 -3.98 -13.85 -8.66
N ARG A 114 -3.75 -15.04 -8.10
CA ARG A 114 -4.76 -15.79 -7.33
C ARG A 114 -5.42 -14.96 -6.22
N ASP A 115 -4.69 -14.02 -5.64
CA ASP A 115 -5.15 -13.18 -4.53
C ASP A 115 -5.82 -11.88 -4.96
N SER A 116 -5.80 -11.51 -6.24
CA SER A 116 -6.39 -10.27 -6.79
C SER A 116 -7.81 -10.01 -6.28
N ARG A 117 -8.66 -11.04 -6.31
CA ARG A 117 -10.06 -10.94 -5.84
C ARG A 117 -10.13 -10.58 -4.36
N GLN A 118 -9.30 -11.19 -3.53
CA GLN A 118 -9.33 -10.99 -2.08
C GLN A 118 -8.74 -9.62 -1.71
N ASP A 119 -7.70 -9.17 -2.41
CA ASP A 119 -7.14 -7.84 -2.25
C ASP A 119 -8.16 -6.76 -2.60
N GLN A 120 -8.92 -6.97 -3.68
CA GLN A 120 -10.00 -6.06 -4.07
C GLN A 120 -11.16 -6.05 -3.06
N ILE A 121 -11.47 -7.19 -2.43
CA ILE A 121 -12.42 -7.23 -1.30
C ILE A 121 -11.91 -6.38 -0.13
N ALA A 122 -10.64 -6.54 0.25
CA ALA A 122 -10.03 -5.77 1.33
C ALA A 122 -10.00 -4.26 1.02
N ASN A 123 -9.63 -3.89 -0.22
CA ASN A 123 -9.64 -2.52 -0.70
C ASN A 123 -11.04 -1.89 -0.57
N ARG A 124 -12.07 -2.59 -1.04
CA ARG A 124 -13.48 -2.13 -0.96
C ARG A 124 -13.95 -2.01 0.48
N LEU A 125 -13.65 -2.97 1.33
CA LEU A 125 -14.01 -2.91 2.75
C LEU A 125 -13.44 -1.64 3.39
N GLY A 126 -12.16 -1.35 3.14
CA GLY A 126 -11.50 -0.14 3.64
C GLY A 126 -12.12 1.14 3.10
N ARG A 127 -12.34 1.24 1.78
CA ARG A 127 -12.97 2.42 1.15
C ARG A 127 -14.38 2.69 1.68
N ASN A 128 -15.11 1.64 2.05
CA ASN A 128 -16.46 1.75 2.59
C ASN A 128 -16.48 1.96 4.11
N GLY A 129 -15.33 2.16 4.76
CA GLY A 129 -15.25 2.45 6.20
C GLY A 129 -15.33 1.22 7.11
N GLY A 130 -15.19 0.01 6.56
CA GLY A 130 -15.28 -1.23 7.32
C GLY A 130 -14.19 -1.41 8.37
N ASN A 131 -14.46 -2.32 9.32
CA ASN A 131 -13.51 -2.67 10.39
C ASN A 131 -12.44 -3.65 9.88
N CYS A 132 -11.30 -3.10 9.43
CA CYS A 132 -10.16 -3.87 8.92
C CYS A 132 -9.54 -4.83 9.95
N GLU A 133 -9.50 -4.44 11.22
CA GLU A 133 -8.89 -5.27 12.28
C GLU A 133 -9.72 -6.53 12.52
N ARG A 134 -11.04 -6.35 12.68
CA ARG A 134 -11.99 -7.47 12.82
C ARG A 134 -11.95 -8.41 11.62
N ALA A 135 -11.82 -7.85 10.41
CA ALA A 135 -11.84 -8.64 9.19
C ALA A 135 -10.55 -9.43 8.94
N TYR A 136 -9.38 -8.87 9.29
CA TYR A 136 -8.10 -9.37 8.77
C TYR A 136 -6.99 -9.58 9.79
N LEU A 137 -7.16 -9.30 11.09
CA LEU A 137 -6.14 -9.70 12.07
C LEU A 137 -6.35 -11.15 12.50
N LYS A 138 -7.48 -11.45 13.16
CA LYS A 138 -7.76 -12.80 13.69
C LYS A 138 -8.10 -13.81 12.60
N ARG A 139 -8.95 -13.43 11.64
CA ARG A 139 -9.56 -14.35 10.66
C ARG A 139 -8.55 -15.02 9.73
N VAL A 140 -7.44 -14.35 9.41
CA VAL A 140 -6.43 -14.83 8.45
C VAL A 140 -5.09 -15.15 9.12
N ARG A 141 -5.07 -15.31 10.45
CA ARG A 141 -3.85 -15.55 11.24
C ARG A 141 -2.76 -14.50 10.93
N CYS A 142 -3.17 -13.22 10.89
CA CYS A 142 -2.24 -12.10 10.78
C CYS A 142 -1.85 -11.65 12.18
N PHE A 143 -0.57 -11.79 12.50
CA PHE A 143 -0.02 -11.47 13.83
C PHE A 143 0.55 -10.05 13.93
N PHE A 144 0.18 -9.18 12.99
CA PHE A 144 0.53 -7.78 13.04
C PHE A 144 -0.19 -7.08 14.18
N ARG A 145 0.55 -6.26 14.94
CA ARG A 145 0.02 -5.48 16.06
C ARG A 145 -0.08 -4.00 15.65
N PRO A 146 -1.27 -3.46 15.33
CA PRO A 146 -1.41 -2.11 14.81
C PRO A 146 -0.91 -1.00 15.74
N ARG A 147 -0.96 -1.22 17.06
CA ARG A 147 -0.52 -0.25 18.06
C ARG A 147 1.00 -0.11 18.11
N THR A 148 1.72 -1.22 18.08
CA THR A 148 3.19 -1.23 18.19
C THR A 148 3.89 -1.23 16.83
N GLY A 149 3.15 -1.57 15.76
CA GLY A 149 3.72 -1.73 14.42
C GLY A 149 4.61 -2.97 14.25
N SER A 150 4.61 -3.88 15.22
CA SER A 150 5.42 -5.10 15.19
C SER A 150 4.62 -6.31 14.70
N CYS A 151 5.32 -7.27 14.09
CA CYS A 151 4.80 -8.60 13.78
C CYS A 151 5.20 -9.57 14.89
N SER A 152 4.24 -10.30 15.48
CA SER A 152 4.59 -11.33 16.46
C SER A 152 5.15 -12.57 15.75
N ARG A 153 6.27 -13.12 16.26
CA ARG A 153 6.92 -14.33 15.71
C ARG A 153 6.16 -15.63 15.98
N ARG A 154 5.11 -15.62 16.80
CA ARG A 154 4.27 -16.80 17.05
C ARG A 154 3.18 -16.83 16.00
N GLY A 155 3.45 -17.54 14.91
CA GLY A 155 2.47 -18.01 13.94
C GLY A 155 2.07 -19.44 14.25
#